data_AF-A0A936MHH6-F1
#
_entry.id   AF-A0A936MHH6-F1
#
_cell.length_a   1.000
_cell.length_b   1.000
_cell.length_c   1.000
_cell.angle_alpha   90.00
_cell.angle_beta   90.00
_cell.angle_gamma   90.00
#
_symmetry.space_group_name_H-M   'P 1'
#
loop_
_entity.id
_entity.type
_entity.pdbx_description
1 polymer ?
#
loop_
_entity_poly.entity_id
_entity_poly.type
_entity_poly.pdbx_seq_one_letter_code
_entity_poly.pdbx_strand_id
1 'polypeptide(L)'
;MISPLNSTSNGMKQLISLFAEIWRAGMKIFSAQVPENEQAEFNSIVLRDNMLRLQILIIPNIVFHLYLFSQDYMSLKNGDWLLAGNEGVAARAWFYLDLTMNIVSGAVLVISLFHRAKSHAIGKYKSAAIVYFYAIFVLLWSAVGSSVSQLEYGSISAYFLGVLSVSTALIFEPKKRLIIIMLGHCAFFTGIFMFQSNHVLIESHVQNTALLIVISWILSQILYVHTVRGFLDNKLIRRQADDIYRATVAEKERELEIQHIRAESERIAYEQTIKSQQRELEFSLRSLVSKNAFLSEIRAGLESVHSFVKPLGIERFEQIATRVRRSIASLDETEGLNQQFEEVHKNFMESLKHYYPTLTAMELKVAALLRMKLFSAGISEALFISKRTVEVHRLSIRKKMNLERNDDLYTILVEFDGKN
;
A
#
# COMPACT_ATOMS: atom_id res chain seq x y z
N MET A 1 21.13 -11.32 -74.45
CA MET A 1 20.04 -12.10 -73.84
C MET A 1 20.46 -12.52 -72.45
N ILE A 2 20.13 -11.72 -71.43
CA ILE A 2 20.43 -12.03 -70.02
C ILE A 2 19.22 -12.81 -69.47
N SER A 3 19.54 -13.98 -68.93
CA SER A 3 18.64 -15.06 -68.53
C SER A 3 17.58 -14.65 -67.47
N PRO A 4 16.31 -15.09 -67.59
CA PRO A 4 15.27 -14.89 -66.58
C PRO A 4 15.47 -15.70 -65.28
N LEU A 5 16.47 -16.58 -65.22
CA LEU A 5 16.69 -17.48 -64.07
C LEU A 5 17.34 -16.80 -62.84
N ASN A 6 18.00 -15.65 -63.01
CA ASN A 6 18.65 -14.94 -61.90
C ASN A 6 17.67 -14.12 -61.04
N SER A 7 16.54 -13.65 -61.60
CA SER A 7 15.55 -12.87 -60.84
C SER A 7 14.70 -13.76 -59.91
N THR A 8 14.34 -14.96 -60.37
CA THR A 8 13.59 -15.96 -59.59
C THR A 8 14.41 -16.55 -58.43
N SER A 9 15.71 -16.79 -58.64
CA SER A 9 16.65 -17.20 -57.58
C SER A 9 16.81 -16.14 -56.48
N ASN A 10 16.90 -14.85 -56.85
CA ASN A 10 16.97 -13.76 -55.88
C ASN A 10 15.65 -13.55 -55.13
N GLY A 11 14.50 -13.67 -55.80
CA GLY A 11 13.19 -13.61 -55.14
C GLY A 11 12.99 -14.74 -54.13
N MET A 12 13.41 -15.97 -54.46
CA MET A 12 13.32 -17.11 -53.54
C MET A 12 14.23 -16.96 -52.32
N LYS A 13 15.45 -16.41 -52.50
CA LYS A 13 16.36 -16.09 -51.37
C LYS A 13 15.79 -15.02 -50.45
N GLN A 14 15.16 -13.98 -50.99
CA GLN A 14 14.49 -12.93 -50.20
C GLN A 14 13.28 -13.47 -49.43
N LEU A 15 12.49 -14.36 -50.05
CA LEU A 15 11.38 -15.03 -49.35
C LEU A 15 11.89 -15.91 -48.20
N ILE A 16 12.97 -16.67 -48.41
CA ILE A 16 13.58 -17.49 -47.36
C ILE A 16 14.14 -16.61 -46.23
N SER A 17 14.77 -15.48 -46.53
CA SER A 17 15.29 -14.58 -45.49
C SER A 17 14.17 -13.92 -44.70
N LEU A 18 13.08 -13.49 -45.37
CA LEU A 18 11.89 -12.93 -44.72
C LEU A 18 11.24 -13.98 -43.80
N PHE A 19 11.09 -15.23 -44.27
CA PHE A 19 10.61 -16.33 -43.44
C PHE A 19 11.54 -16.57 -42.23
N ALA A 20 12.85 -16.54 -42.43
CA ALA A 20 13.81 -16.72 -41.34
C ALA A 20 13.77 -15.56 -40.32
N GLU A 21 13.47 -14.35 -40.74
CA GLU A 21 13.26 -13.20 -39.85
C GLU A 21 11.95 -13.31 -39.07
N ILE A 22 10.84 -13.60 -39.75
CA ILE A 22 9.54 -13.85 -39.12
C ILE A 22 9.63 -15.01 -38.14
N TRP A 23 10.32 -16.09 -38.52
CA TRP A 23 10.57 -17.23 -37.65
C TRP A 23 11.40 -16.86 -36.43
N ARG A 24 12.50 -16.11 -36.60
CA ARG A 24 13.32 -15.65 -35.46
C ARG A 24 12.54 -14.73 -34.53
N ALA A 25 11.75 -13.80 -35.07
CA ALA A 25 10.90 -12.92 -34.29
C ALA A 25 9.80 -13.70 -33.54
N GLY A 26 9.16 -14.67 -34.21
CA GLY A 26 8.18 -15.57 -33.61
C GLY A 26 8.77 -16.48 -32.53
N MET A 27 9.98 -17.01 -32.75
CA MET A 27 10.66 -17.85 -31.75
C MET A 27 11.09 -17.08 -30.50
N LYS A 28 11.38 -15.76 -30.61
CA LYS A 28 11.56 -14.89 -29.44
C LYS A 28 10.30 -14.77 -28.60
N ILE A 29 9.10 -14.86 -29.20
CA ILE A 29 7.85 -14.92 -28.43
C ILE A 29 7.87 -16.15 -27.52
N PHE A 30 8.42 -17.26 -28.02
CA PHE A 30 8.45 -18.56 -27.34
C PHE A 30 9.65 -18.77 -26.39
N SER A 31 10.54 -17.79 -26.22
CA SER A 31 11.75 -17.92 -25.39
C SER A 31 11.56 -17.59 -23.91
N ALA A 32 10.35 -17.28 -23.46
CA ALA A 32 10.09 -16.96 -22.06
C ALA A 32 10.36 -18.19 -21.17
N GLN A 33 11.23 -18.01 -20.17
CA GLN A 33 11.61 -19.02 -19.20
C GLN A 33 11.48 -18.47 -17.79
N VAL A 34 11.08 -19.33 -16.87
CA VAL A 34 11.00 -19.00 -15.44
C VAL A 34 12.40 -19.15 -14.85
N PRO A 35 12.89 -18.17 -14.06
CA PRO A 35 14.16 -18.30 -13.34
C PRO A 35 14.16 -19.52 -12.41
N GLU A 36 15.32 -20.19 -12.27
CA GLU A 36 15.43 -21.45 -11.51
C GLU A 36 14.95 -21.34 -10.06
N ASN A 37 15.25 -20.21 -9.40
CA ASN A 37 14.82 -19.92 -8.03
C ASN A 37 13.30 -19.77 -7.89
N GLU A 38 12.57 -19.54 -8.99
CA GLU A 38 11.12 -19.34 -9.00
C GLU A 38 10.37 -20.56 -9.56
N GLN A 39 11.09 -21.56 -10.06
CA GLN A 39 10.51 -22.74 -10.73
C GLN A 39 9.59 -23.55 -9.81
N ALA A 40 9.93 -23.68 -8.53
CA ALA A 40 9.13 -24.44 -7.57
C ALA A 40 7.77 -23.79 -7.26
N GLU A 41 7.75 -22.46 -7.23
CA GLU A 41 6.53 -21.65 -7.06
C GLU A 41 5.68 -21.73 -8.33
N PHE A 42 6.28 -21.48 -9.50
CA PHE A 42 5.61 -21.58 -10.80
C PHE A 42 4.97 -22.96 -11.02
N ASN A 43 5.71 -24.04 -10.77
CA ASN A 43 5.20 -25.40 -10.93
C ASN A 43 3.99 -25.67 -10.02
N SER A 44 3.93 -25.06 -8.83
CA SER A 44 2.79 -25.21 -7.94
C SER A 44 1.53 -24.50 -8.45
N ILE A 45 1.71 -23.33 -9.08
CA ILE A 45 0.64 -22.56 -9.71
C ILE A 45 0.12 -23.31 -10.93
N VAL A 46 1.01 -23.73 -11.84
CA VAL A 46 0.65 -24.51 -13.04
C VAL A 46 -0.12 -25.77 -12.66
N LEU A 47 0.31 -26.47 -11.62
CA LEU A 47 -0.36 -27.69 -11.17
C LEU A 47 -1.80 -27.41 -10.69
N ARG A 48 -1.99 -26.35 -9.90
CA ARG A 48 -3.32 -25.94 -9.42
C ARG A 48 -4.22 -25.54 -10.58
N ASP A 49 -3.70 -24.75 -11.52
CA ASP A 49 -4.46 -24.26 -12.66
C ASP A 49 -4.81 -25.40 -13.63
N ASN A 50 -3.90 -26.36 -13.83
CA ASN A 50 -4.18 -27.57 -14.59
C ASN A 50 -5.28 -28.43 -13.97
N MET A 51 -5.37 -28.54 -12.64
CA MET A 51 -6.46 -29.27 -12.00
C MET A 51 -7.82 -28.64 -12.29
N LEU A 52 -7.91 -27.31 -12.32
CA LEU A 52 -9.15 -26.61 -12.69
C LEU A 52 -9.47 -26.78 -14.18
N ARG A 53 -8.46 -26.62 -15.05
CA ARG A 53 -8.61 -26.82 -16.50
C ARG A 53 -9.01 -28.25 -16.85
N LEU A 54 -8.49 -29.24 -16.12
CA LEU A 54 -8.86 -30.64 -16.23
C LEU A 54 -10.36 -30.85 -15.95
N GLN A 55 -10.90 -30.22 -14.90
CA GLN A 55 -12.33 -30.30 -14.58
C GLN A 55 -13.19 -29.66 -15.68
N ILE A 56 -12.77 -28.49 -16.18
CA ILE A 56 -13.44 -27.79 -17.28
C ILE A 56 -13.44 -28.63 -18.56
N LEU A 57 -12.40 -29.42 -18.81
CA LEU A 57 -12.34 -30.35 -19.94
C LEU A 57 -13.23 -31.58 -19.74
N ILE A 58 -13.25 -32.15 -18.53
CA ILE A 58 -13.96 -33.39 -18.22
C ILE A 58 -15.48 -33.22 -18.25
N ILE A 59 -16.01 -32.15 -17.64
CA ILE A 59 -17.47 -31.96 -17.48
C ILE A 59 -18.23 -32.01 -18.82
N PRO A 60 -17.91 -31.18 -19.84
CA PRO A 60 -18.62 -31.23 -21.12
C PRO A 60 -18.39 -32.55 -21.85
N ASN A 61 -17.23 -33.18 -21.65
CA ASN A 61 -16.93 -34.47 -22.24
C ASN A 61 -17.83 -35.57 -21.66
N ILE A 62 -18.02 -35.65 -20.34
CA ILE A 62 -18.97 -36.58 -19.72
C ILE A 62 -20.38 -36.36 -20.27
N VAL A 63 -20.85 -35.11 -20.34
CA VAL A 63 -22.20 -34.82 -20.84
C VAL A 63 -22.36 -35.30 -22.28
N PHE A 64 -21.37 -35.02 -23.14
CA PHE A 64 -21.37 -35.44 -24.53
C PHE A 64 -21.36 -36.97 -24.67
N HIS A 65 -20.47 -37.67 -23.96
CA HIS A 65 -20.38 -39.13 -24.05
C HIS A 65 -21.55 -39.84 -23.34
N LEU A 66 -22.22 -39.24 -22.36
CA LEU A 66 -23.48 -39.78 -21.83
C LEU A 66 -24.58 -39.76 -22.89
N TYR A 67 -24.65 -38.68 -23.68
CA TYR A 67 -25.57 -38.61 -24.80
C TYR A 67 -25.23 -39.67 -25.86
N LEU A 68 -23.96 -39.79 -26.29
CA LEU A 68 -23.57 -40.81 -27.27
C LEU A 68 -23.82 -42.23 -26.76
N PHE A 69 -23.45 -42.53 -25.51
CA PHE A 69 -23.76 -43.80 -24.87
C PHE A 69 -25.26 -44.13 -24.87
N SER A 70 -26.12 -43.12 -24.71
CA SER A 70 -27.58 -43.32 -24.81
C SER A 70 -28.02 -43.71 -26.22
N GLN A 71 -27.37 -43.17 -27.27
CA GLN A 71 -27.61 -43.56 -28.65
C GLN A 71 -27.11 -44.98 -28.92
N ASP A 72 -25.91 -45.31 -28.46
CA ASP A 72 -25.34 -46.66 -28.59
C ASP A 72 -26.17 -47.72 -27.87
N TYR A 73 -26.77 -47.37 -26.73
CA TYR A 73 -27.69 -48.24 -26.02
C TYR A 73 -29.00 -48.48 -26.80
N MET A 74 -29.50 -47.47 -27.51
CA MET A 74 -30.65 -47.64 -28.40
C MET A 74 -30.27 -48.49 -29.62
N SER A 75 -29.09 -48.29 -30.19
CA SER A 75 -28.52 -49.12 -31.26
C SER A 75 -28.41 -50.59 -30.85
N LEU A 76 -27.94 -50.86 -29.63
CA LEU A 76 -27.94 -52.20 -29.04
C LEU A 76 -29.35 -52.80 -28.98
N LYS A 77 -30.35 -52.05 -28.52
CA LYS A 77 -31.74 -52.51 -28.44
C LYS A 77 -32.36 -52.79 -29.80
N ASN A 78 -31.96 -52.04 -30.82
CA ASN A 78 -32.43 -52.21 -32.19
C ASN A 78 -31.79 -53.42 -32.90
N GLY A 79 -30.78 -54.04 -32.28
CA GLY A 79 -30.13 -55.24 -32.80
C GLY A 79 -28.93 -54.95 -33.70
N ASP A 80 -28.44 -53.71 -33.77
CA ASP A 80 -27.31 -53.32 -34.62
C ASP A 80 -26.01 -54.08 -34.26
N TRP A 81 -25.91 -54.52 -33.00
CA TRP A 81 -24.83 -55.38 -32.52
C TRP A 81 -24.76 -56.76 -33.20
N LEU A 82 -25.88 -57.24 -33.73
CA LEU A 82 -26.01 -58.54 -34.38
C LEU A 82 -25.71 -58.45 -35.89
N LEU A 83 -25.49 -57.24 -36.43
CA LEU A 83 -25.08 -57.05 -37.81
C LEU A 83 -23.77 -57.78 -38.08
N ALA A 84 -23.69 -58.43 -39.25
CA ALA A 84 -22.49 -59.13 -39.68
C ALA A 84 -21.43 -58.13 -40.20
N GLY A 85 -20.15 -58.51 -40.13
CA GLY A 85 -19.05 -57.70 -40.65
C GLY A 85 -18.72 -56.49 -39.78
N ASN A 86 -18.22 -55.43 -40.43
CA ASN A 86 -17.65 -54.26 -39.76
C ASN A 86 -18.68 -53.45 -38.98
N GLU A 87 -19.94 -53.40 -39.44
CA GLU A 87 -21.01 -52.62 -38.80
C GLU A 87 -21.29 -53.09 -37.37
N GLY A 88 -21.48 -54.40 -37.16
CA GLY A 88 -21.70 -54.94 -35.81
C GLY A 88 -20.45 -54.88 -34.92
N VAL A 89 -19.24 -54.92 -35.50
CA VAL A 89 -17.98 -54.74 -34.74
C VAL A 89 -17.85 -53.30 -34.27
N ALA A 90 -18.12 -52.32 -35.14
CA ALA A 90 -18.04 -50.91 -34.81
C ALA A 90 -19.12 -50.49 -33.79
N ALA A 91 -20.36 -50.96 -33.93
CA ALA A 91 -21.44 -50.72 -32.97
C ALA A 91 -21.10 -51.19 -31.54
N ARG A 92 -20.43 -52.35 -31.41
CA ARG A 92 -19.91 -52.84 -30.13
C ARG A 92 -18.79 -51.95 -29.60
N ALA A 93 -17.86 -51.55 -30.47
CA ALA A 93 -16.70 -50.78 -30.09
C ALA A 93 -17.07 -49.37 -29.60
N TRP A 94 -17.99 -48.67 -30.28
CA TRP A 94 -18.50 -47.36 -29.86
C TRP A 94 -19.12 -47.40 -28.47
N PHE A 95 -20.00 -48.38 -28.21
CA PHE A 95 -20.62 -48.55 -26.90
C PHE A 95 -19.57 -48.69 -25.77
N TYR A 96 -18.55 -49.53 -25.96
CA TYR A 96 -17.50 -49.71 -24.96
C TYR A 96 -16.58 -48.48 -24.86
N LEU A 97 -16.32 -47.78 -25.96
CA LEU A 97 -15.55 -46.54 -25.95
C LEU A 97 -16.27 -45.45 -25.14
N ASP A 98 -17.55 -45.22 -25.38
CA ASP A 98 -18.30 -44.20 -24.63
C ASP A 98 -18.52 -44.59 -23.17
N LEU A 99 -18.73 -45.87 -22.88
CA LEU A 99 -18.79 -46.37 -21.51
C LEU A 99 -17.46 -46.13 -20.77
N THR A 100 -16.33 -46.51 -21.37
CA THR A 100 -15.01 -46.33 -20.75
C THR A 100 -14.66 -44.85 -20.59
N MET A 101 -15.03 -43.99 -21.56
CA MET A 101 -14.85 -42.54 -21.45
C MET A 101 -15.59 -41.99 -20.23
N ASN A 102 -16.87 -42.33 -20.07
CA ASN A 102 -17.66 -41.86 -18.93
C ASN A 102 -17.15 -42.36 -17.59
N ILE A 103 -16.78 -43.65 -17.49
CA ILE A 103 -16.27 -44.24 -16.24
C ILE A 103 -14.96 -43.57 -15.82
N VAL A 104 -13.99 -43.48 -16.73
CA VAL A 104 -12.67 -42.91 -16.42
C VAL A 104 -12.77 -41.42 -16.15
N SER A 105 -13.50 -40.67 -16.98
CA SER A 105 -13.73 -39.23 -16.78
C SER A 105 -14.46 -38.95 -15.47
N GLY A 106 -15.49 -39.72 -15.14
CA GLY A 106 -16.21 -39.62 -13.87
C GLY A 106 -15.30 -39.89 -12.67
N ALA A 107 -14.50 -40.95 -12.72
CA ALA A 107 -13.54 -41.28 -11.66
C ALA A 107 -12.50 -40.17 -11.46
N VAL A 108 -11.90 -39.68 -12.55
CA VAL A 108 -10.92 -38.59 -12.50
C VAL A 108 -11.56 -37.29 -11.99
N LEU A 109 -12.79 -36.97 -12.40
CA LEU A 109 -13.51 -35.80 -11.91
C LEU A 109 -13.69 -35.88 -10.38
N VAL A 110 -14.20 -36.99 -9.88
CA VAL A 110 -14.38 -37.22 -8.44
C VAL A 110 -13.06 -37.07 -7.69
N ILE A 111 -12.00 -37.76 -8.14
CA ILE A 111 -10.66 -37.68 -7.53
C ILE A 111 -10.14 -36.23 -7.52
N SER A 112 -10.35 -35.49 -8.61
CA SER A 112 -9.90 -34.11 -8.75
C SER A 112 -10.64 -33.15 -7.80
N LEU A 113 -11.95 -33.36 -7.58
CA LEU A 113 -12.76 -32.56 -6.67
C LEU A 113 -12.34 -32.80 -5.20
N PHE A 114 -12.10 -34.05 -4.82
CA PHE A 114 -11.61 -34.40 -3.49
C PHE A 114 -10.21 -33.84 -3.20
N HIS A 115 -9.32 -33.81 -4.20
CA HIS A 115 -7.99 -33.19 -4.04
C HIS A 115 -8.07 -31.69 -3.75
N ARG A 116 -9.05 -30.98 -4.33
CA ARG A 116 -9.27 -29.54 -4.08
C ARG A 116 -9.71 -29.27 -2.64
N ALA A 117 -10.56 -30.15 -2.06
CA ALA A 117 -11.07 -29.99 -0.70
C ALA A 117 -10.00 -30.15 0.39
N LYS A 118 -8.92 -30.90 0.13
CA LYS A 118 -7.83 -31.20 1.10
C LYS A 118 -6.53 -30.42 0.86
N SER A 119 -6.60 -29.25 0.21
CA SER A 119 -5.46 -28.57 -0.43
C SER A 119 -4.28 -28.11 0.46
N HIS A 120 -4.24 -28.44 1.75
CA HIS A 120 -3.07 -28.20 2.60
C HIS A 120 -2.12 -29.39 2.75
N ALA A 121 -2.50 -30.62 2.38
CA ALA A 121 -1.69 -31.80 2.72
C ALA A 121 -1.37 -32.78 1.58
N ILE A 122 -1.97 -32.66 0.39
CA ILE A 122 -1.75 -33.65 -0.67
C ILE A 122 -0.58 -33.25 -1.57
N GLY A 123 0.44 -34.11 -1.61
CA GLY A 123 1.72 -33.87 -2.28
C GLY A 123 1.61 -33.58 -3.77
N LYS A 124 2.38 -32.58 -4.23
CA LYS A 124 2.45 -32.07 -5.61
C LYS A 124 2.56 -33.16 -6.69
N TYR A 125 3.20 -34.29 -6.38
CA TYR A 125 3.38 -35.40 -7.31
C TYR A 125 2.09 -36.16 -7.67
N LYS A 126 1.14 -36.30 -6.72
CA LYS A 126 -0.12 -37.04 -6.97
C LYS A 126 -1.04 -36.28 -7.93
N SER A 127 -1.16 -34.97 -7.76
CA SER A 127 -1.97 -34.14 -8.65
C SER A 127 -1.39 -34.08 -10.07
N ALA A 128 -0.05 -34.06 -10.20
CA ALA A 128 0.60 -34.06 -11.51
C ALA A 128 0.31 -35.36 -12.27
N ALA A 129 0.41 -36.50 -11.57
CA ALA A 129 0.12 -37.81 -12.14
C ALA A 129 -1.31 -37.92 -12.69
N ILE A 130 -2.31 -37.35 -12.00
CA ILE A 130 -3.72 -37.34 -12.45
C ILE A 130 -3.86 -36.60 -13.79
N VAL A 131 -3.26 -35.41 -13.91
CA VAL A 131 -3.32 -34.61 -15.14
C VAL A 131 -2.65 -35.35 -16.31
N TYR A 132 -1.47 -35.93 -16.08
CA TYR A 132 -0.76 -36.70 -17.11
C TYR A 132 -1.53 -37.95 -17.52
N PHE A 133 -2.04 -38.70 -16.54
CA PHE A 133 -2.85 -39.88 -16.79
C PHE A 133 -4.05 -39.57 -17.68
N TYR A 134 -4.84 -38.54 -17.33
CA TYR A 134 -6.02 -38.20 -18.10
C TYR A 134 -5.69 -37.70 -19.50
N ALA A 135 -4.63 -36.91 -19.66
CA ALA A 135 -4.18 -36.46 -20.98
C ALA A 135 -3.79 -37.64 -21.89
N ILE A 136 -3.01 -38.59 -21.37
CA ILE A 136 -2.64 -39.81 -22.09
C ILE A 136 -3.89 -40.65 -22.40
N PHE A 137 -4.79 -40.81 -21.44
CA PHE A 137 -6.04 -41.53 -21.63
C PHE A 137 -6.87 -40.95 -22.78
N VAL A 138 -7.09 -39.62 -22.83
CA VAL A 138 -7.84 -38.95 -23.90
C VAL A 138 -7.19 -39.20 -25.27
N LEU A 139 -5.86 -39.15 -25.36
CA LEU A 139 -5.13 -39.36 -26.62
C LEU A 139 -5.19 -40.82 -27.10
N LEU A 140 -5.07 -41.78 -26.18
CA LEU A 140 -5.18 -43.19 -26.51
C LEU A 140 -6.63 -43.55 -26.87
N TRP A 141 -7.59 -43.05 -26.11
CA TRP A 141 -9.01 -43.23 -26.37
C TRP A 141 -9.39 -42.70 -27.75
N SER A 142 -8.92 -41.50 -28.11
CA SER A 142 -9.24 -40.87 -29.39
C SER A 142 -8.54 -41.56 -30.58
N ALA A 143 -7.36 -42.12 -30.35
CA ALA A 143 -6.66 -42.98 -31.32
C ALA A 143 -7.46 -44.27 -31.60
N VAL A 144 -7.96 -44.93 -30.55
CA VAL A 144 -8.80 -46.13 -30.70
C VAL A 144 -10.12 -45.78 -31.38
N GLY A 145 -10.81 -44.71 -30.97
CA GLY A 145 -12.05 -44.25 -31.61
C GLY A 145 -11.87 -43.92 -33.09
N SER A 146 -10.73 -43.33 -33.47
CA SER A 146 -10.42 -43.10 -34.90
C SER A 146 -10.16 -44.40 -35.64
N SER A 147 -9.56 -45.39 -34.99
CA SER A 147 -9.33 -46.71 -35.58
C SER A 147 -10.65 -47.43 -35.87
N VAL A 148 -11.60 -47.35 -34.93
CA VAL A 148 -12.98 -47.83 -35.14
C VAL A 148 -13.65 -47.06 -36.27
N SER A 149 -13.50 -45.72 -36.29
CA SER A 149 -14.04 -44.86 -37.36
C SER A 149 -13.53 -45.21 -38.77
N GLN A 150 -12.36 -45.86 -38.88
CA GLN A 150 -11.86 -46.32 -40.19
C GLN A 150 -12.72 -47.44 -40.78
N LEU A 151 -13.38 -48.23 -39.95
CA LEU A 151 -14.23 -49.35 -40.37
C LEU A 151 -15.56 -48.90 -41.00
N GLU A 152 -16.06 -47.73 -40.61
CA GLU A 152 -17.37 -47.21 -41.04
C GLU A 152 -17.25 -46.03 -42.01
N TYR A 153 -16.41 -45.04 -41.67
CA TYR A 153 -16.42 -43.73 -42.33
C TYR A 153 -15.05 -43.31 -42.89
N GLY A 154 -13.97 -44.04 -42.58
CA GLY A 154 -12.60 -43.64 -42.95
C GLY A 154 -12.15 -42.35 -42.26
N SER A 155 -12.74 -41.98 -41.12
CA SER A 155 -12.49 -40.69 -40.46
C SER A 155 -11.45 -40.78 -39.35
N ILE A 156 -10.71 -39.67 -39.14
CA ILE A 156 -9.75 -39.49 -38.03
C ILE A 156 -10.15 -38.36 -37.07
N SER A 157 -11.41 -37.91 -37.16
CA SER A 157 -11.90 -36.73 -36.42
C SER A 157 -11.76 -36.88 -34.90
N ALA A 158 -11.96 -38.08 -34.35
CA ALA A 158 -11.84 -38.31 -32.92
C ALA A 158 -10.41 -38.01 -32.42
N TYR A 159 -9.38 -38.54 -33.11
CA TYR A 159 -7.98 -38.30 -32.78
C TYR A 159 -7.62 -36.82 -32.95
N PHE A 160 -8.09 -36.21 -34.04
CA PHE A 160 -7.89 -34.78 -34.29
C PHE A 160 -8.42 -33.93 -33.13
N LEU A 161 -9.65 -34.19 -32.68
CA LEU A 161 -10.27 -33.48 -31.57
C LEU A 161 -9.53 -33.76 -30.26
N GLY A 162 -9.17 -35.02 -29.96
CA GLY A 162 -8.45 -35.38 -28.74
C GLY A 162 -7.10 -34.68 -28.60
N VAL A 163 -6.30 -34.61 -29.67
CA VAL A 163 -5.01 -33.91 -29.66
C VAL A 163 -5.20 -32.41 -29.44
N LEU A 164 -6.18 -31.78 -30.12
CA LEU A 164 -6.46 -30.35 -29.94
C LEU A 164 -6.98 -30.04 -28.55
N SER A 165 -7.88 -30.87 -28.01
CA SER A 165 -8.42 -30.71 -26.66
C SER A 165 -7.31 -30.76 -25.61
N VAL A 166 -6.41 -31.74 -25.67
CA VAL A 166 -5.29 -31.84 -24.72
C VAL A 166 -4.32 -30.66 -24.88
N SER A 167 -4.02 -30.26 -26.11
CA SER A 167 -3.04 -29.20 -26.40
C SER A 167 -3.51 -27.80 -26.01
N THR A 168 -4.82 -27.56 -26.02
CA THR A 168 -5.43 -26.25 -25.70
C THR A 168 -5.94 -26.16 -24.26
N ALA A 169 -6.33 -27.28 -23.64
CA ALA A 169 -6.86 -27.26 -22.28
C ALA A 169 -5.76 -27.31 -21.22
N LEU A 170 -4.72 -28.14 -21.42
CA LEU A 170 -3.73 -28.47 -20.39
C LEU A 170 -2.37 -27.81 -20.62
N ILE A 171 -1.79 -27.28 -19.56
CA ILE A 171 -0.50 -26.60 -19.57
C ILE A 171 0.60 -27.63 -19.31
N PHE A 172 1.47 -27.84 -20.29
CA PHE A 172 2.58 -28.77 -20.16
C PHE A 172 3.91 -28.08 -20.47
N GLU A 173 4.94 -28.46 -19.71
CA GLU A 173 6.31 -28.09 -20.05
C GLU A 173 6.68 -28.64 -21.45
N PRO A 174 7.49 -27.91 -22.24
CA PRO A 174 7.82 -28.28 -23.61
C PRO A 174 8.37 -29.69 -23.80
N LYS A 175 9.19 -30.17 -22.86
CA LYS A 175 9.76 -31.53 -22.93
C LYS A 175 8.70 -32.61 -22.67
N LYS A 176 7.81 -32.37 -21.70
CA LYS A 176 6.81 -33.36 -21.26
C LYS A 176 5.67 -33.51 -22.26
N ARG A 177 5.22 -32.40 -22.88
CA ARG A 177 4.15 -32.47 -23.90
C ARG A 177 4.53 -33.30 -25.12
N LEU A 178 5.79 -33.23 -25.56
CA LEU A 178 6.25 -33.95 -26.73
C LEU A 178 6.14 -35.46 -26.50
N ILE A 179 6.52 -35.92 -25.31
CA ILE A 179 6.40 -37.34 -24.92
C ILE A 179 4.94 -37.80 -24.96
N ILE A 180 4.02 -37.00 -24.39
CA ILE A 180 2.59 -37.34 -24.31
C ILE A 180 1.96 -37.43 -25.72
N ILE A 181 2.23 -36.44 -26.57
CA ILE A 181 1.70 -36.41 -27.95
C ILE A 181 2.28 -37.56 -28.78
N MET A 182 3.59 -37.82 -28.66
CA MET A 182 4.23 -38.93 -29.39
C MET A 182 3.65 -40.29 -29.00
N LEU A 183 3.39 -40.51 -27.70
CA LEU A 183 2.76 -41.74 -27.22
C LEU A 183 1.37 -41.96 -27.87
N GLY A 184 0.52 -40.93 -27.87
CA GLY A 184 -0.79 -40.98 -28.52
C GLY A 184 -0.68 -41.20 -30.03
N HIS A 185 0.31 -40.58 -30.66
CA HIS A 185 0.51 -40.68 -32.11
C HIS A 185 0.98 -42.05 -32.56
N CYS A 186 1.85 -42.71 -31.78
CA CYS A 186 2.25 -44.09 -32.03
C CYS A 186 1.04 -45.04 -31.98
N ALA A 187 0.15 -44.86 -31.00
CA ALA A 187 -1.08 -45.65 -30.90
C ALA A 187 -2.01 -45.40 -32.10
N PHE A 188 -2.19 -44.14 -32.49
CA PHE A 188 -2.97 -43.77 -33.66
C PHE A 188 -2.43 -44.38 -34.95
N PHE A 189 -1.12 -44.28 -35.21
CA PHE A 189 -0.51 -44.89 -36.40
C PHE A 189 -0.69 -46.40 -36.42
N THR A 190 -0.48 -47.07 -35.29
CA THR A 190 -0.71 -48.51 -35.19
C THR A 190 -2.15 -48.85 -35.61
N GLY A 191 -3.13 -48.09 -35.12
CA GLY A 191 -4.54 -48.23 -35.50
C GLY A 191 -4.81 -48.00 -36.99
N ILE A 192 -4.30 -46.90 -37.57
CA ILE A 192 -4.50 -46.60 -39.00
C ILE A 192 -3.93 -47.70 -39.88
N PHE A 193 -2.70 -48.16 -39.63
CA PHE A 193 -2.09 -49.22 -40.44
C PHE A 193 -2.75 -50.60 -40.27
N MET A 194 -3.43 -50.84 -39.15
CA MET A 194 -4.14 -52.09 -38.90
C MET A 194 -5.54 -52.12 -39.54
N PHE A 195 -6.27 -51.01 -39.51
CA PHE A 195 -7.69 -50.98 -39.86
C PHE A 195 -8.00 -50.31 -41.21
N GLN A 196 -7.10 -49.50 -41.76
CA GLN A 196 -7.29 -48.87 -43.06
C GLN A 196 -6.56 -49.64 -44.15
N SER A 197 -7.30 -50.15 -45.15
CA SER A 197 -6.74 -50.87 -46.29
C SER A 197 -6.42 -49.96 -47.48
N ASN A 198 -7.04 -48.78 -47.57
CA ASN A 198 -6.85 -47.86 -48.68
C ASN A 198 -5.56 -47.05 -48.51
N HIS A 199 -4.54 -47.36 -49.31
CA HIS A 199 -3.24 -46.67 -49.28
C HIS A 199 -3.33 -45.15 -49.46
N VAL A 200 -4.20 -44.66 -50.35
CA VAL A 200 -4.38 -43.21 -50.58
C VAL A 200 -4.89 -42.52 -49.31
N LEU A 201 -5.79 -43.20 -48.59
CA LEU A 201 -6.36 -42.66 -47.36
C LEU A 201 -5.35 -42.70 -46.20
N ILE A 202 -4.51 -43.74 -46.12
CA ILE A 202 -3.39 -43.80 -45.17
C ILE A 202 -2.43 -42.63 -45.41
N GLU A 203 -2.01 -42.41 -46.65
CA GLU A 203 -1.10 -41.30 -47.01
C GLU A 203 -1.71 -39.94 -46.62
N SER A 204 -3.00 -39.73 -46.92
CA SER A 204 -3.73 -38.53 -46.52
C SER A 204 -3.77 -38.34 -45.00
N HIS A 205 -4.05 -39.40 -44.23
CA HIS A 205 -4.09 -39.33 -42.78
C HIS A 205 -2.72 -39.06 -42.17
N VAL A 206 -1.64 -39.62 -42.71
CA VAL A 206 -0.26 -39.33 -42.28
C VAL A 206 0.07 -37.86 -42.49
N GLN A 207 -0.26 -37.29 -43.66
CA GLN A 207 -0.04 -35.86 -43.94
C GLN A 207 -0.85 -34.96 -43.01
N ASN A 208 -2.14 -35.25 -42.83
CA ASN A 208 -3.03 -34.47 -41.97
C ASN A 208 -2.60 -34.49 -40.50
N THR A 209 -2.16 -35.65 -40.01
CA THR A 209 -1.71 -35.78 -38.62
C THR A 209 -0.33 -35.20 -38.37
N ALA A 210 0.56 -35.21 -39.37
CA ALA A 210 1.82 -34.45 -39.29
C ALA A 210 1.55 -32.94 -39.10
N LEU A 211 0.61 -32.38 -39.87
CA LEU A 211 0.20 -30.98 -39.70
C LEU A 211 -0.45 -30.74 -38.33
N LEU A 212 -1.34 -31.64 -37.89
CA LEU A 212 -1.98 -31.56 -36.57
C LEU A 212 -0.96 -31.51 -35.44
N ILE A 213 0.11 -32.31 -35.47
CA ILE A 213 1.16 -32.30 -34.43
C ILE A 213 1.86 -30.94 -34.38
N VAL A 214 2.18 -30.36 -35.53
CA VAL A 214 2.79 -29.03 -35.59
C VAL A 214 1.86 -27.98 -34.98
N ILE A 215 0.59 -27.95 -35.38
CA ILE A 215 -0.42 -27.02 -34.83
C ILE A 215 -0.56 -27.22 -33.31
N SER A 216 -0.66 -28.47 -32.88
CA SER A 216 -0.85 -28.84 -31.46
C SER A 216 0.36 -28.44 -30.61
N TRP A 217 1.57 -28.60 -31.15
CA TRP A 217 2.80 -28.12 -30.51
C TRP A 217 2.80 -26.59 -30.38
N ILE A 218 2.39 -25.86 -31.43
CA ILE A 218 2.27 -24.39 -31.40
C ILE A 218 1.26 -23.96 -30.33
N LEU A 219 0.06 -24.54 -30.33
CA LEU A 219 -1.01 -24.19 -29.37
C LEU A 219 -0.57 -24.45 -27.92
N SER A 220 0.01 -25.62 -27.66
CA SER A 220 0.53 -25.94 -26.33
C SER A 220 1.69 -25.03 -25.91
N GLN A 221 2.55 -24.62 -26.85
CA GLN A 221 3.63 -23.66 -26.57
C GLN A 221 3.10 -22.26 -26.28
N ILE A 222 2.10 -21.77 -27.03
CA ILE A 222 1.45 -20.47 -26.78
C ILE A 222 0.85 -20.45 -25.38
N LEU A 223 0.12 -21.50 -25.01
CA LEU A 223 -0.50 -21.61 -23.70
C LEU A 223 0.54 -21.62 -22.57
N TYR A 224 1.62 -22.38 -22.72
CA TYR A 224 2.72 -22.41 -21.76
C TYR A 224 3.39 -21.04 -21.60
N VAL A 225 3.74 -20.38 -22.70
CA VAL A 225 4.40 -19.05 -22.69
C VAL A 225 3.49 -17.98 -22.11
N HIS A 226 2.19 -18.00 -22.43
CA HIS A 226 1.22 -17.09 -21.84
C HIS A 226 1.19 -17.25 -20.31
N THR A 227 1.24 -18.49 -19.82
CA THR A 227 1.28 -18.79 -18.39
C THR A 227 2.59 -18.29 -17.74
N VAL A 228 3.74 -18.51 -18.39
CA VAL A 228 5.04 -18.00 -17.91
C VAL A 228 5.04 -16.48 -17.82
N ARG A 229 4.57 -15.77 -18.85
CA ARG A 229 4.50 -14.31 -18.86
C ARG A 229 3.58 -13.79 -17.77
N GLY A 230 2.37 -14.36 -17.66
CA GLY A 230 1.44 -13.99 -16.61
C GLY A 230 2.01 -14.16 -15.21
N PHE A 231 2.83 -15.20 -14.98
CA PHE A 231 3.55 -15.37 -13.71
C PHE A 231 4.60 -14.27 -13.47
N LEU A 232 5.45 -14.01 -14.47
CA LEU A 232 6.51 -13.00 -14.37
C LEU A 232 5.95 -11.58 -14.22
N ASP A 233 4.90 -11.25 -14.97
CA ASP A 233 4.24 -9.95 -14.92
C ASP A 233 3.60 -9.72 -13.55
N ASN A 234 2.89 -10.72 -12.99
CA ASN A 234 2.34 -10.63 -11.64
C ASN A 234 3.42 -10.41 -10.59
N LYS A 235 4.59 -11.03 -10.76
CA LYS A 235 5.72 -10.85 -9.84
C LYS A 235 6.34 -9.46 -9.95
N LEU A 236 6.48 -8.95 -11.17
CA LEU A 236 6.95 -7.59 -11.42
C LEU A 236 6.00 -6.56 -10.78
N ILE A 237 4.69 -6.71 -10.98
CA ILE A 237 3.67 -5.83 -10.39
C ILE A 237 3.75 -5.85 -8.87
N ARG A 238 3.92 -7.03 -8.25
CA ARG A 238 4.07 -7.15 -6.79
C ARG A 238 5.32 -6.43 -6.28
N ARG A 239 6.47 -6.61 -6.94
CA ARG A 239 7.71 -5.91 -6.57
C ARG A 239 7.53 -4.39 -6.67
N GLN A 240 6.95 -3.90 -7.76
CA GLN A 240 6.68 -2.47 -7.93
C GLN A 240 5.72 -1.93 -6.87
N ALA A 241 4.68 -2.69 -6.51
CA ALA A 241 3.74 -2.31 -5.46
C ALA A 241 4.44 -2.21 -4.08
N ASP A 242 5.31 -3.18 -3.76
CA ASP A 242 6.09 -3.17 -2.52
C ASP A 242 7.07 -1.97 -2.47
N ASP A 243 7.73 -1.66 -3.58
CA ASP A 243 8.65 -0.51 -3.66
C ASP A 243 7.90 0.82 -3.52
N ILE A 244 6.74 0.98 -4.16
CA ILE A 244 5.87 2.16 -4.01
C ILE A 244 5.42 2.29 -2.55
N TYR A 245 4.98 1.19 -1.93
CA TYR A 245 4.55 1.20 -0.53
C TYR A 245 5.67 1.67 0.40
N ARG A 246 6.90 1.16 0.23
CA ARG A 246 8.07 1.60 1.00
C ARG A 246 8.39 3.07 0.78
N ALA A 247 8.32 3.56 -0.45
CA ALA A 247 8.54 4.97 -0.75
C ALA A 247 7.48 5.87 -0.11
N THR A 248 6.20 5.46 -0.12
CA THR A 248 5.11 6.20 0.54
C THR A 248 5.29 6.25 2.05
N VAL A 249 5.69 5.14 2.69
CA VAL A 249 5.96 5.12 4.15
C VAL A 249 7.13 6.04 4.50
N ALA A 250 8.24 5.96 3.75
CA ALA A 250 9.41 6.81 3.98
C ALA A 250 9.08 8.31 3.79
N GLU A 251 8.26 8.66 2.81
CA GLU A 251 7.81 10.04 2.61
C GLU A 251 6.93 10.50 3.77
N LYS A 252 6.06 9.62 4.29
CA LYS A 252 5.22 9.97 5.44
C LYS A 252 6.04 10.21 6.70
N GLU A 253 7.08 9.41 6.92
CA GLU A 253 8.02 9.60 8.04
C GLU A 253 8.75 10.94 7.93
N ARG A 254 9.21 11.33 6.73
CA ARG A 254 9.82 12.65 6.50
C ARG A 254 8.85 13.80 6.73
N GLU A 255 7.61 13.68 6.28
CA GLU A 255 6.59 14.71 6.55
C GLU A 255 6.37 14.90 8.05
N LEU A 256 6.30 13.80 8.81
CA LEU A 256 6.16 13.83 10.26
C LEU A 256 7.37 14.47 10.94
N GLU A 257 8.58 14.15 10.47
CA GLU A 257 9.82 14.76 10.96
C GLU A 257 9.86 16.27 10.70
N ILE A 258 9.51 16.71 9.48
CA ILE A 258 9.42 18.13 9.13
C ILE A 258 8.37 18.84 9.99
N GLN A 259 7.20 18.22 10.22
CA GLN A 259 6.18 18.78 11.10
C GLN A 259 6.67 18.92 12.54
N HIS A 260 7.38 17.92 13.06
CA HIS A 260 7.95 17.96 14.39
C HIS A 260 9.00 19.07 14.52
N ILE A 261 9.92 19.18 13.55
CA ILE A 261 10.93 20.25 13.52
C ILE A 261 10.26 21.62 13.45
N ARG A 262 9.22 21.80 12.64
CA ARG A 262 8.47 23.06 12.55
C ARG A 262 7.81 23.42 13.87
N ALA A 263 7.08 22.49 14.48
CA ALA A 263 6.42 22.71 15.78
C ALA A 263 7.44 23.10 16.88
N GLU A 264 8.58 22.41 16.92
CA GLU A 264 9.65 22.75 17.88
C GLU A 264 10.27 24.13 17.58
N SER A 265 10.49 24.46 16.31
CA SER A 265 11.02 25.77 15.93
C SER A 265 10.07 26.92 16.29
N GLU A 266 8.76 26.74 16.08
CA GLU A 266 7.72 27.70 16.45
C GLU A 266 7.65 27.88 17.97
N ARG A 267 7.73 26.77 18.72
CA ARG A 267 7.77 26.80 20.18
C ARG A 267 9.00 27.59 20.69
N ILE A 268 10.19 27.32 20.16
CA ILE A 268 11.41 28.03 20.55
C ILE A 268 11.29 29.52 20.23
N ALA A 269 10.78 29.88 19.05
CA ALA A 269 10.58 31.28 18.66
C ALA A 269 9.57 32.00 19.59
N TYR A 270 8.50 31.30 19.97
CA TYR A 270 7.51 31.83 20.92
C TYR A 270 8.13 32.03 22.31
N GLU A 271 8.88 31.06 22.83
CA GLU A 271 9.58 31.17 24.11
C GLU A 271 10.61 32.32 24.11
N GLN A 272 11.32 32.54 23.00
CA GLN A 272 12.24 33.67 22.85
C GLN A 272 11.51 35.02 22.86
N THR A 273 10.36 35.11 22.18
CA THR A 273 9.52 36.32 22.13
C THR A 273 9.00 36.69 23.52
N ILE A 274 8.52 35.72 24.31
CA ILE A 274 8.10 35.99 25.70
C ILE A 274 9.27 36.50 26.53
N LYS A 275 10.44 35.85 26.42
CA LYS A 275 11.64 36.26 27.16
C LYS A 275 12.09 37.68 26.77
N SER A 276 11.99 38.07 25.50
CA SER A 276 12.33 39.43 25.08
C SER A 276 11.33 40.46 25.64
N GLN A 277 10.03 40.18 25.57
CA GLN A 277 8.99 41.04 26.14
C GLN A 277 9.17 41.24 27.65
N GLN A 278 9.49 40.17 28.39
CA GLN A 278 9.80 40.25 29.81
C GLN A 278 11.01 41.14 30.10
N ARG A 279 12.11 40.98 29.34
CA ARG A 279 13.31 41.81 29.51
C ARG A 279 13.05 43.28 29.21
N GLU A 280 12.28 43.57 28.17
CA GLU A 280 11.90 44.93 27.79
C GLU A 280 11.05 45.58 28.88
N LEU A 281 10.05 44.87 29.40
CA LEU A 281 9.23 45.33 30.53
C LEU A 281 10.09 45.63 31.77
N GLU A 282 10.99 44.72 32.15
CA GLU A 282 11.89 44.95 33.29
C GLU A 282 12.78 46.19 33.08
N PHE A 283 13.29 46.39 31.87
CA PHE A 283 14.12 47.56 31.56
C PHE A 283 13.31 48.85 31.69
N SER A 284 12.14 48.92 31.06
CA SER A 284 11.25 50.08 31.09
C SER A 284 10.78 50.40 32.52
N LEU A 285 10.45 49.37 33.29
CA LEU A 285 10.05 49.53 34.70
C LEU A 285 11.20 50.04 35.57
N ARG A 286 12.42 49.50 35.40
CA ARG A 286 13.62 50.01 36.10
C ARG A 286 13.88 51.48 35.76
N SER A 287 13.72 51.86 34.49
CA SER A 287 13.86 53.25 34.05
C SER A 287 12.82 54.17 34.70
N LEU A 288 11.55 53.76 34.76
CA LEU A 288 10.50 54.50 35.45
C LEU A 288 10.82 54.69 36.93
N VAL A 289 11.17 53.60 37.63
CA VAL A 289 11.51 53.62 39.06
C VAL A 289 12.70 54.55 39.32
N SER A 290 13.76 54.47 38.50
CA SER A 290 14.94 55.33 38.64
C SER A 290 14.63 56.80 38.38
N LYS A 291 13.80 57.10 37.36
CA LYS A 291 13.35 58.46 37.05
C LYS A 291 12.54 59.03 38.20
N ASN A 292 11.58 58.26 38.73
CA ASN A 292 10.72 58.69 39.82
C ASN A 292 11.52 58.89 41.11
N ALA A 293 12.43 57.98 41.45
CA ALA A 293 13.32 58.13 42.61
C ALA A 293 14.14 59.43 42.54
N PHE A 294 14.72 59.74 41.38
CA PHE A 294 15.49 60.97 41.17
C PHE A 294 14.61 62.24 41.27
N LEU A 295 13.41 62.22 40.67
CA LEU A 295 12.47 63.34 40.77
C LEU A 295 11.94 63.50 42.20
N SER A 296 11.74 62.42 42.94
CA SER A 296 11.37 62.41 44.36
C SER A 296 12.49 63.02 45.22
N GLU A 297 13.76 62.74 44.91
CA GLU A 297 14.91 63.39 45.55
C GLU A 297 14.95 64.90 45.27
N ILE A 298 14.80 65.31 44.01
CA ILE A 298 14.72 66.74 43.63
C ILE A 298 13.55 67.41 44.36
N ARG A 299 12.38 66.75 44.39
CA ARG A 299 11.20 67.26 45.07
C ARG A 299 11.45 67.46 46.56
N ALA A 300 12.06 66.48 47.25
CA ALA A 300 12.40 66.60 48.66
C ALA A 300 13.38 67.77 48.91
N GLY A 301 14.37 67.94 48.03
CA GLY A 301 15.28 69.09 48.04
C GLY A 301 14.53 70.42 47.90
N LEU A 302 13.61 70.52 46.94
CA LEU A 302 12.76 71.71 46.77
C LEU A 302 11.87 71.95 48.00
N GLU A 303 11.22 70.92 48.54
CA GLU A 303 10.39 71.03 49.75
C GLU A 303 11.20 71.51 50.97
N SER A 304 12.46 71.08 51.11
CA SER A 304 13.34 71.53 52.20
C SER A 304 13.66 73.03 52.16
N VAL A 305 13.64 73.63 50.97
CA VAL A 305 13.92 75.06 50.75
C VAL A 305 12.63 75.89 50.67
N HIS A 306 11.47 75.25 50.46
CA HIS A 306 10.17 75.90 50.27
C HIS A 306 9.78 76.81 51.45
N SER A 307 10.06 76.43 52.70
CA SER A 307 9.78 77.27 53.88
C SER A 307 10.53 78.61 53.88
N PHE A 308 11.70 78.67 53.25
CA PHE A 308 12.53 79.87 53.14
C PHE A 308 12.10 80.77 51.96
N VAL A 309 11.59 80.16 50.89
CA VAL A 309 11.26 80.85 49.63
C VAL A 309 9.80 81.34 49.60
N LYS A 310 8.89 80.66 50.27
CA LYS A 310 7.46 81.00 50.30
C LYS A 310 7.15 82.44 50.77
N PRO A 311 7.79 83.00 51.81
CA PRO A 311 7.56 84.40 52.22
C PRO A 311 8.03 85.43 51.19
N LEU A 312 8.95 85.05 50.30
CA LEU A 312 9.54 85.90 49.26
C LEU A 312 8.68 85.97 47.98
N GLY A 313 7.63 85.15 47.87
CA GLY A 313 6.68 85.20 46.75
C GLY A 313 7.28 84.82 45.38
N ILE A 314 8.34 84.00 45.33
CA ILE A 314 9.04 83.66 44.08
C ILE A 314 8.20 82.68 43.24
N GLU A 315 7.39 83.22 42.32
CA GLU A 315 6.49 82.43 41.47
C GLU A 315 7.22 81.36 40.64
N ARG A 316 8.43 81.64 40.15
CA ARG A 316 9.25 80.68 39.39
C ARG A 316 9.60 79.42 40.19
N PHE A 317 9.76 79.53 41.50
CA PHE A 317 10.04 78.38 42.36
C PHE A 317 8.83 77.43 42.40
N GLU A 318 7.63 77.98 42.60
CA GLU A 318 6.38 77.22 42.58
C GLU A 318 6.11 76.57 41.22
N GLN A 319 6.44 77.25 40.13
CA GLN A 319 6.33 76.69 38.78
C GLN A 319 7.28 75.50 38.58
N ILE A 320 8.53 75.58 39.03
CA ILE A 320 9.50 74.47 38.95
C ILE A 320 9.08 73.30 39.83
N ALA A 321 8.68 73.56 41.08
CA ALA A 321 8.19 72.52 41.99
C ALA A 321 6.95 71.81 41.44
N THR A 322 6.04 72.57 40.81
CA THR A 322 4.86 72.02 40.13
C THR A 322 5.24 71.20 38.90
N ARG A 323 6.21 71.64 38.09
CA ARG A 323 6.71 70.87 36.93
C ARG A 323 7.36 69.56 37.35
N VAL A 324 8.20 69.56 38.39
CA VAL A 324 8.79 68.33 38.96
C VAL A 324 7.70 67.39 39.45
N ARG A 325 6.72 67.90 40.19
CA ARG A 325 5.58 67.11 40.69
C ARG A 325 4.77 66.49 39.55
N ARG A 326 4.53 67.22 38.45
CA ARG A 326 3.82 66.72 37.27
C ARG A 326 4.66 65.78 36.38
N SER A 327 5.97 65.75 36.54
CA SER A 327 6.86 64.89 35.73
C SER A 327 7.06 63.50 36.32
N ILE A 328 6.69 63.32 37.61
CA ILE A 328 6.56 62.02 38.25
C ILE A 328 5.26 61.42 37.76
N ALA A 329 5.35 60.24 37.15
CA ALA A 329 4.20 59.51 36.64
C ALA A 329 4.17 58.14 37.30
N SER A 330 2.99 57.69 37.72
CA SER A 330 2.82 56.30 38.14
C SER A 330 2.87 55.35 36.95
N LEU A 331 3.04 54.05 37.24
CA LEU A 331 2.91 52.98 36.26
C LEU A 331 1.58 53.11 35.50
N ASP A 332 0.48 53.35 36.21
CA ASP A 332 -0.87 53.46 35.67
C ASP A 332 -1.03 54.67 34.72
N GLU A 333 -0.27 55.75 34.94
CA GLU A 333 -0.25 56.94 34.08
C GLU A 333 0.68 56.78 32.86
N THR A 334 1.51 55.73 32.84
CA THR A 334 2.41 55.40 31.73
C THR A 334 1.74 54.36 30.84
N GLU A 335 0.74 54.76 30.05
CA GLU A 335 -0.18 53.86 29.30
C GLU A 335 0.53 52.69 28.60
N GLY A 336 1.59 52.96 27.82
CA GLY A 336 2.33 51.92 27.10
C GLY A 336 3.04 50.91 28.01
N LEU A 337 3.54 51.35 29.17
CA LEU A 337 4.18 50.48 30.15
C LEU A 337 3.16 49.70 30.98
N ASN A 338 2.04 50.33 31.36
CA ASN A 338 0.96 49.63 32.07
C ASN A 338 0.36 48.52 31.19
N GLN A 339 0.15 48.78 29.90
CA GLN A 339 -0.36 47.77 28.97
C GLN A 339 0.61 46.58 28.84
N GLN A 340 1.92 46.85 28.66
CA GLN A 340 2.95 45.81 28.64
C GLN A 340 3.02 45.01 29.95
N PHE A 341 2.90 45.70 31.09
CA PHE A 341 2.87 45.08 32.41
C PHE A 341 1.68 44.15 32.59
N GLU A 342 0.48 44.62 32.22
CA GLU A 342 -0.74 43.83 32.28
C GLU A 342 -0.69 42.61 31.36
N GLU A 343 -0.16 42.77 30.13
CA GLU A 343 -0.04 41.67 29.16
C GLU A 343 0.93 40.58 29.63
N VAL A 344 2.13 40.96 30.07
CA VAL A 344 3.16 40.01 30.54
C VAL A 344 2.73 39.28 31.82
N HIS A 345 2.02 39.96 32.72
CA HIS A 345 1.60 39.41 34.01
C HIS A 345 0.15 38.93 34.05
N LYS A 346 -0.58 38.96 32.92
CA LYS A 346 -2.00 38.58 32.84
C LYS A 346 -2.27 37.21 33.46
N ASN A 347 -1.60 36.18 32.98
CA ASN A 347 -1.81 34.79 33.43
C ASN A 347 -1.54 34.63 34.93
N PHE A 348 -0.51 35.31 35.45
CA PHE A 348 -0.19 35.30 36.87
C PHE A 348 -1.28 35.97 37.70
N MET A 349 -1.68 37.18 37.31
CA MET A 349 -2.70 37.95 38.05
C MET A 349 -4.07 37.26 38.00
N GLU A 350 -4.45 36.69 36.86
CA GLU A 350 -5.68 35.89 36.71
C GLU A 350 -5.64 34.63 37.57
N SER A 351 -4.53 33.89 37.54
CA SER A 351 -4.36 32.69 38.39
C SER A 351 -4.39 33.06 39.87
N LEU A 352 -3.65 34.08 40.29
CA LEU A 352 -3.59 34.52 41.68
C LEU A 352 -4.98 35.00 42.17
N LYS A 353 -5.73 35.69 41.30
CA LYS A 353 -7.10 36.11 41.56
C LYS A 353 -8.08 34.94 41.62
N HIS A 354 -7.86 33.89 40.83
CA HIS A 354 -8.67 32.68 40.87
C HIS A 354 -8.53 31.94 42.22
N TYR A 355 -7.29 31.72 42.67
CA TYR A 355 -7.02 31.03 43.95
C TYR A 355 -7.32 31.93 45.17
N TYR A 356 -7.14 33.25 45.05
CA TYR A 356 -7.42 34.21 46.11
C TYR A 356 -8.37 35.32 45.64
N PRO A 357 -9.68 35.04 45.51
CA PRO A 357 -10.68 35.97 44.96
C PRO A 357 -10.82 37.28 45.74
N THR A 358 -10.39 37.31 47.01
CA THR A 358 -10.49 38.49 47.88
C THR A 358 -9.38 39.53 47.66
N LEU A 359 -8.36 39.22 46.84
CA LEU A 359 -7.32 40.17 46.46
C LEU A 359 -7.87 41.31 45.60
N THR A 360 -7.53 42.55 45.90
CA THR A 360 -7.92 43.72 45.11
C THR A 360 -7.03 43.89 43.87
N ALA A 361 -7.47 44.68 42.89
CA ALA A 361 -6.66 44.97 41.70
C ALA A 361 -5.28 45.58 42.06
N MET A 362 -5.24 46.48 43.05
CA MET A 362 -3.99 47.07 43.54
C MET A 362 -3.09 46.04 44.22
N GLU A 363 -3.66 45.10 44.99
CA GLU A 363 -2.90 44.01 45.62
C GLU A 363 -2.32 43.04 44.58
N LEU A 364 -3.05 42.76 43.49
CA LEU A 364 -2.53 41.97 42.36
C LEU A 364 -1.36 42.69 41.66
N LYS A 365 -1.47 44.01 41.43
CA LYS A 365 -0.38 44.82 40.87
C LYS A 365 0.85 44.81 41.78
N VAL A 366 0.67 45.01 43.10
CA VAL A 366 1.76 44.93 44.08
C VAL A 366 2.40 43.53 44.09
N ALA A 367 1.60 42.47 44.02
CA ALA A 367 2.10 41.09 43.93
C ALA A 367 2.93 40.84 42.65
N ALA A 368 2.48 41.37 41.51
CA ALA A 368 3.21 41.26 40.24
C ALA A 368 4.53 42.06 40.27
N LEU A 369 4.54 43.27 40.84
CA LEU A 369 5.77 44.05 41.03
C LEU A 369 6.75 43.38 42.01
N LEU A 370 6.26 42.74 43.07
CA LEU A 370 7.07 41.90 43.96
C LEU A 370 7.70 40.74 43.19
N ARG A 371 6.93 40.05 42.35
CA ARG A 371 7.41 38.95 41.51
C ARG A 371 8.52 39.41 40.55
N MET A 372 8.46 40.66 40.08
CA MET A 372 9.52 41.32 39.30
C MET A 372 10.75 41.74 40.12
N LYS A 373 10.90 41.27 41.36
CA LYS A 373 12.03 41.59 42.27
C LYS A 373 12.11 43.07 42.68
N LEU A 374 11.01 43.82 42.62
CA LEU A 374 10.99 45.17 43.17
C LEU A 374 10.82 45.13 44.70
N PHE A 375 11.73 45.78 45.41
CA PHE A 375 11.58 46.04 46.84
C PHE A 375 10.52 47.11 47.09
N SER A 376 10.07 47.25 48.34
CA SER A 376 9.03 48.23 48.71
C SER A 376 9.34 49.66 48.29
N ALA A 377 10.62 50.05 48.23
CA ALA A 377 11.05 51.34 47.71
C ALA A 377 10.85 51.46 46.18
N GLY A 378 11.16 50.41 45.42
CA GLY A 378 10.89 50.41 43.97
C GLY A 378 9.40 50.40 43.67
N ILE A 379 8.60 49.65 44.44
CA ILE A 379 7.14 49.61 44.30
C ILE A 379 6.52 50.98 44.64
N SER A 380 7.00 51.66 45.68
CA SER A 380 6.50 53.00 46.02
C SER A 380 6.76 54.01 44.91
N GLU A 381 7.92 53.95 44.26
CA GLU A 381 8.26 54.84 43.13
C GLU A 381 7.50 54.44 41.86
N ALA A 382 7.30 53.15 41.59
CA ALA A 382 6.56 52.67 40.42
C ALA A 382 5.07 53.04 40.49
N LEU A 383 4.42 52.83 41.65
CA LEU A 383 2.99 53.10 41.82
C LEU A 383 2.69 54.52 42.33
N PHE A 384 3.72 55.29 42.66
CA PHE A 384 3.64 56.61 43.27
C PHE A 384 2.75 56.65 44.54
N ILE A 385 2.95 55.66 45.42
CA ILE A 385 2.29 55.55 46.73
C ILE A 385 3.32 55.54 47.86
N SER A 386 2.92 55.80 49.09
CA SER A 386 3.87 55.77 50.21
C SER A 386 4.42 54.36 50.46
N LYS A 387 5.68 54.24 50.89
CA LYS A 387 6.26 52.95 51.32
C LYS A 387 5.40 52.26 52.39
N ARG A 388 4.77 53.03 53.28
CA ARG A 388 3.81 52.53 54.28
C ARG A 388 2.60 51.88 53.63
N THR A 389 2.06 52.49 52.57
CA THR A 389 0.94 51.93 51.78
C THR A 389 1.33 50.62 51.11
N VAL A 390 2.55 50.53 50.57
CA VAL A 390 3.09 49.27 50.02
C VAL A 390 3.12 48.18 51.09
N GLU A 391 3.63 48.46 52.30
CA GLU A 391 3.65 47.48 53.40
C GLU A 391 2.25 47.05 53.83
N VAL A 392 1.27 47.97 53.84
CA VAL A 392 -0.13 47.63 54.10
C VAL A 392 -0.66 46.65 53.05
N HIS A 393 -0.39 46.87 51.77
CA HIS A 393 -0.77 45.93 50.72
C HIS A 393 -0.07 44.58 50.87
N ARG A 394 1.23 44.56 51.20
CA ARG A 394 1.97 43.31 51.48
C ARG A 394 1.37 42.52 52.63
N LEU A 395 1.04 43.18 53.74
CA LEU A 395 0.39 42.53 54.90
C LEU A 395 -1.00 42.02 54.54
N SER A 396 -1.77 42.78 53.75
CA SER A 396 -3.09 42.36 53.27
C SER A 396 -2.99 41.12 52.38
N ILE A 397 -2.04 41.10 51.44
CA ILE A 397 -1.76 39.94 50.58
C ILE A 397 -1.42 38.72 51.44
N ARG A 398 -0.48 38.85 52.40
CA ARG A 398 -0.12 37.76 53.33
C ARG A 398 -1.34 37.21 54.07
N LYS A 399 -2.18 38.09 54.62
CA LYS A 399 -3.38 37.69 55.37
C LYS A 399 -4.40 36.98 54.49
N LYS A 400 -4.64 37.49 53.27
CA LYS A 400 -5.61 36.92 52.32
C LYS A 400 -5.13 35.61 51.69
N MET A 401 -3.82 35.43 51.60
CA MET A 401 -3.19 34.17 51.19
C MET A 401 -2.98 33.19 52.36
N ASN A 402 -3.33 33.59 53.59
CA ASN A 402 -3.19 32.80 54.81
C ASN A 402 -1.74 32.32 55.07
N LEU A 403 -0.76 33.20 54.87
CA LEU A 403 0.66 32.88 55.05
C LEU A 403 1.10 32.92 56.52
N GLU A 404 1.92 31.97 56.94
CA GLU A 404 2.50 31.89 58.27
C GLU A 404 3.58 32.96 58.48
N ARG A 405 4.06 33.10 59.73
CA ARG A 405 5.07 34.12 60.09
C ARG A 405 6.41 33.90 59.40
N ASN A 406 6.77 32.65 59.14
CA ASN A 406 8.06 32.28 58.56
C ASN A 406 8.03 32.22 57.02
N ASP A 407 6.84 32.32 56.42
CA ASP A 407 6.68 32.29 54.97
C ASP A 407 7.21 33.57 54.34
N ASP A 408 8.08 33.45 53.34
CA ASP A 408 8.49 34.59 52.53
C ASP A 408 7.48 34.84 51.40
N LEU A 409 6.86 36.02 51.41
CA LEU A 409 5.86 36.40 50.41
C LEU A 409 6.48 36.44 49.01
N TYR A 410 7.75 36.87 48.89
CA TYR A 410 8.41 36.96 47.60
C TYR A 410 8.64 35.56 47.00
N THR A 411 9.25 34.63 47.74
CA THR A 411 9.44 33.24 47.29
C THR A 411 8.13 32.61 46.84
N ILE A 412 7.07 32.74 47.65
CA ILE A 412 5.76 32.15 47.31
C ILE A 412 5.19 32.73 46.02
N LEU A 413 5.27 34.05 45.80
CA LEU A 413 4.76 34.68 44.58
C LEU A 413 5.59 34.33 43.34
N VAL A 414 6.88 34.04 43.49
CA VAL A 414 7.75 33.60 42.39
C VAL A 414 7.46 32.17 41.99
N GLU A 415 7.34 31.28 42.97
CA GLU A 415 7.03 29.86 42.82
C GLU A 415 5.58 29.61 42.39
N PHE A 416 4.69 30.59 42.58
CA PHE A 416 3.31 30.52 42.12
C PHE A 416 3.20 30.41 40.59
N ASP A 417 2.89 29.21 40.12
CA ASP A 417 2.69 28.84 38.73
C ASP A 417 1.24 28.40 38.43
N GLY A 418 0.34 28.48 39.42
CA GLY A 418 -1.09 28.18 39.26
C GLY A 418 -1.40 26.70 39.03
N LYS A 419 -0.38 25.84 39.13
CA LYS A 419 -0.49 24.39 39.18
C LYS A 419 -0.19 23.99 40.63
N ASN A 420 -0.99 23.07 41.18
CA ASN A 420 -0.88 22.62 42.57
C ASN A 420 0.54 22.28 42.99
#